data_AF-A0A3D1EWG6-F1
#
_entry.id   AF-A0A3D1EWG6-F1
#
_cell.length_a   1.000
_cell.length_b   1.000
_cell.length_c   1.000
_cell.angle_alpha   90.00
_cell.angle_beta   90.00
_cell.angle_gamma   90.00
#
_symmetry.space_group_name_H-M   'P 1'
#
loop_
_entity.id
_entity.type
_entity.pdbx_description
1 polymer ?
#
loop_
_entity_poly.entity_id
_entity_poly.type
_entity_poly.pdbx_seq_one_letter_code
_entity_poly.pdbx_strand_id
1 'polypeptide(L)'
;MREAEKTNNPLPMVCSDDCQLHMNAADPVMCADQKRRRESEMQALYDIARVLSERSGHQQTLTEILKVLEDRLQMKRGTVMLLDGEETRLHVAATTHAQTTNSTSSYKPGEGVTGYVMS
;
A
#
# COMPACT_ATOMS: atom_id res chain seq x y z
N MET A 1 -10.19 39.65 43.01
CA MET A 1 -8.89 39.19 42.47
C MET A 1 -9.19 38.05 41.50
N ARG A 2 -8.67 38.15 40.27
CA ARG A 2 -8.96 37.26 39.14
C ARG A 2 -8.21 35.92 39.24
N GLU A 3 -8.83 34.93 38.60
CA GLU A 3 -8.50 33.52 38.45
C GLU A 3 -7.13 33.23 37.82
N ALA A 4 -6.62 32.01 38.06
CA ALA A 4 -5.61 31.39 37.22
C ALA A 4 -6.00 29.92 36.98
N GLU A 5 -6.73 29.68 35.89
CA GLU A 5 -6.99 28.39 35.28
C GLU A 5 -5.66 27.74 34.86
N LYS A 6 -5.38 26.54 35.39
CA LYS A 6 -4.30 25.68 34.90
C LYS A 6 -4.77 24.97 33.64
N THR A 7 -4.50 25.56 32.48
CA THR A 7 -4.69 24.90 31.19
C THR A 7 -3.63 23.81 31.02
N ASN A 8 -4.05 22.55 31.15
CA ASN A 8 -3.26 21.37 30.78
C ASN A 8 -3.21 21.28 29.25
N ASN A 9 -2.33 22.05 28.62
CA ASN A 9 -2.13 22.02 27.18
C ASN A 9 -1.14 20.87 26.84
N PRO A 10 -1.49 19.90 25.97
CA PRO A 10 -0.54 18.89 25.54
C PRO A 10 0.66 19.58 24.85
N LEU A 11 1.86 19.17 25.26
CA LEU A 11 3.13 19.70 24.73
C LEU A 11 3.15 19.59 23.20
N PRO A 12 3.63 20.62 22.48
CA PRO A 12 3.73 20.54 21.02
C PRO A 12 4.66 19.40 20.64
N MET A 13 4.17 18.49 19.81
CA MET A 13 4.95 17.39 19.26
C MET A 13 6.02 18.00 18.34
N VAL A 14 7.26 18.08 18.83
CA VAL A 14 8.39 18.62 18.08
C VAL A 14 8.70 17.68 16.92
N CYS A 15 8.59 18.17 15.68
CA CYS A 15 9.13 17.49 14.52
C CYS A 15 10.66 17.61 14.56
N SER A 16 11.36 16.48 14.51
CA SER A 16 12.82 16.44 14.39
C SER A 16 13.29 17.07 13.08
N ASP A 17 14.44 17.75 13.12
CA ASP A 17 14.99 18.66 12.10
C ASP A 17 15.35 18.02 10.73
N ASP A 18 15.12 16.72 10.52
CA ASP A 18 15.44 16.00 9.27
C ASP A 18 14.22 15.82 8.33
N CYS A 19 13.24 16.71 8.37
CA CYS A 19 12.10 16.66 7.46
C CYS A 19 12.44 17.33 6.12
N GLN A 20 13.26 16.66 5.30
CA GLN A 20 13.52 17.08 3.92
C GLN A 20 12.28 16.87 3.04
N LEU A 21 11.40 17.86 2.99
CA LEU A 21 10.52 18.15 1.85
C LEU A 21 10.03 19.60 1.94
N HIS A 22 10.72 20.49 1.25
CA HIS A 22 10.23 21.81 0.91
C HIS A 22 9.21 21.71 -0.23
N MET A 23 7.94 22.04 0.01
CA MET A 23 7.33 23.28 -0.50
C MET A 23 5.86 23.40 -0.05
N ASN A 24 5.58 24.58 0.52
CA ASN A 24 4.28 25.17 0.88
C ASN A 24 3.68 24.75 2.22
N ALA A 25 3.92 25.62 3.20
CA ALA A 25 3.24 25.66 4.48
C ALA A 25 1.74 25.93 4.32
N ALA A 26 0.91 25.02 4.83
CA ALA A 26 -0.36 25.30 5.49
C ALA A 26 -1.01 23.98 5.93
N ASP A 27 -0.77 23.59 7.19
CA ASP A 27 -1.67 22.88 8.12
C ASP A 27 -0.97 21.82 8.98
N PRO A 28 -1.08 21.86 10.33
CA PRO A 28 -0.50 20.85 11.22
C PRO A 28 -1.11 19.45 11.01
N VAL A 29 -2.27 19.37 10.38
CA VAL A 29 -2.95 18.11 10.00
C VAL A 29 -2.11 17.34 8.96
N MET A 30 -1.49 18.04 8.00
CA MET A 30 -0.78 17.41 6.87
C MET A 30 0.52 16.69 7.26
N CYS A 31 1.29 17.23 8.22
CA CYS A 31 2.55 16.60 8.66
C CYS A 31 2.29 15.32 9.46
N ALA A 32 1.30 15.34 10.37
CA ALA A 32 0.91 14.18 11.15
C ALA A 32 0.35 13.06 10.28
N ASP A 33 -0.48 13.39 9.29
CA ASP A 33 -0.99 12.43 8.31
C ASP A 33 0.11 11.83 7.44
N GLN A 34 1.05 12.66 6.97
CA GLN A 34 2.16 12.19 6.15
C GLN A 34 3.13 11.30 6.93
N LYS A 35 3.38 11.60 8.21
CA LYS A 35 4.14 10.74 9.11
C LYS A 35 3.45 9.40 9.33
N ARG A 36 2.15 9.40 9.68
CA ARG A 36 1.34 8.19 9.85
C ARG A 36 1.33 7.33 8.58
N ARG A 37 1.23 7.97 7.42
CA ARG A 37 1.25 7.29 6.13
C ARG A 37 2.59 6.59 5.89
N ARG A 38 3.71 7.28 6.10
CA ARG A 38 5.05 6.68 5.96
C ARG A 38 5.28 5.52 6.94
N GLU A 39 4.81 5.65 8.17
CA GLU A 39 4.87 4.55 9.16
C GLU A 39 4.06 3.34 8.69
N SER A 40 2.86 3.57 8.16
CA SER A 40 2.01 2.50 7.61
C SER A 40 2.64 1.83 6.38
N GLU A 41 3.24 2.61 5.48
CA GLU A 41 3.97 2.12 4.31
C GLU A 41 5.19 1.28 4.71
N MET A 42 5.98 1.73 5.70
CA MET A 42 7.13 0.97 6.22
C MET A 42 6.70 -0.35 6.88
N GLN A 43 5.64 -0.33 7.68
CA GLN A 43 5.13 -1.55 8.29
C GLN A 43 4.60 -2.53 7.24
N ALA A 44 3.91 -2.03 6.20
CA ALA A 44 3.45 -2.86 5.09
C ALA A 44 4.63 -3.51 4.36
N LEU A 45 5.69 -2.76 4.05
CA LEU A 45 6.88 -3.31 3.40
C LEU A 45 7.56 -4.38 4.25
N TYR A 46 7.69 -4.16 5.56
CA TYR A 46 8.23 -5.15 6.49
C TYR A 46 7.40 -6.44 6.49
N ASP A 47 6.08 -6.33 6.62
CA ASP A 47 5.17 -7.46 6.66
C ASP A 47 5.22 -8.25 5.32
N ILE A 48 5.28 -7.56 4.18
CA ILE A 48 5.43 -8.17 2.84
C ILE A 48 6.77 -8.89 2.72
N ALA A 49 7.88 -8.27 3.13
CA ALA A 49 9.20 -8.88 3.07
C ALA A 49 9.26 -10.17 3.91
N ARG A 50 8.59 -10.18 5.06
CA ARG A 50 8.45 -11.37 5.90
C ARG A 50 7.66 -12.49 5.20
N VAL A 51 6.49 -12.16 4.62
CA VAL A 51 5.65 -13.11 3.86
C VAL A 51 6.44 -13.74 2.71
N LEU A 52 7.24 -12.95 1.99
CA LEU A 52 8.11 -13.43 0.92
C LEU A 52 9.25 -14.35 1.42
N SER A 53 9.78 -14.08 2.61
CA SER A 53 10.93 -14.84 3.16
C SER A 53 10.54 -16.17 3.79
N GLU A 54 9.33 -16.27 4.34
CA GLU A 54 8.87 -17.44 5.10
C GLU A 54 8.12 -18.49 4.25
N ARG A 55 7.65 -18.13 3.05
CA ARG A 55 6.78 -19.00 2.24
C ARG A 55 7.39 -19.40 0.91
N SER A 56 7.45 -20.70 0.66
CA SER A 56 7.97 -21.30 -0.59
C SER A 56 6.87 -21.63 -1.64
N GLY A 57 5.69 -21.00 -1.57
CA GLY A 57 4.54 -21.31 -2.44
C GLY A 57 3.94 -20.08 -3.13
N HIS A 58 4.12 -19.97 -4.46
CA HIS A 58 3.85 -18.75 -5.24
C HIS A 58 2.43 -18.15 -5.10
N GLN A 59 1.36 -18.94 -5.24
CA GLN A 59 0.00 -18.37 -5.30
C GLN A 59 -0.53 -17.91 -3.93
N GLN A 60 -0.21 -18.65 -2.87
CA GLN A 60 -0.61 -18.30 -1.50
C GLN A 60 0.12 -17.04 -1.03
N THR A 61 1.41 -16.90 -1.37
CA THR A 61 2.21 -15.72 -1.06
C THR A 61 1.63 -14.45 -1.68
N LEU A 62 1.24 -14.47 -2.96
CA LEU A 62 0.69 -13.28 -3.64
C LEU A 62 -0.66 -12.84 -3.04
N THR A 63 -1.52 -13.79 -2.67
CA THR A 63 -2.81 -13.47 -2.02
C THR A 63 -2.59 -12.86 -0.64
N GLU A 64 -1.62 -13.36 0.11
CA GLU A 64 -1.29 -12.82 1.44
C GLU A 64 -0.65 -11.43 1.36
N ILE A 65 0.19 -11.16 0.35
CA ILE A 65 0.71 -9.81 0.08
C ILE A 65 -0.44 -8.83 -0.19
N LEU A 66 -1.41 -9.22 -1.04
CA LEU A 66 -2.58 -8.39 -1.31
C LEU A 66 -3.38 -8.09 -0.03
N LYS A 67 -3.48 -9.06 0.88
CA LYS A 67 -4.11 -8.86 2.19
C LYS A 67 -3.35 -7.87 3.07
N VAL A 68 -2.01 -7.94 3.11
CA VAL A 68 -1.20 -6.95 3.85
C VAL A 68 -1.45 -5.54 3.31
N LEU A 69 -1.51 -5.38 1.99
CA LEU A 69 -1.80 -4.09 1.36
C LEU A 69 -3.21 -3.59 1.66
N GLU A 70 -4.20 -4.48 1.69
CA GLU A 70 -5.57 -4.16 2.11
C GLU A 70 -5.61 -3.69 3.58
N ASP A 71 -5.03 -4.47 4.49
CA ASP A 71 -5.09 -4.24 5.93
C ASP A 71 -4.30 -2.98 6.35
N ARG A 72 -3.13 -2.74 5.75
CA ARG A 72 -2.22 -1.65 6.14
C ARG A 72 -2.48 -0.34 5.39
N LEU A 73 -2.84 -0.44 4.11
CA LEU A 73 -2.95 0.72 3.22
C LEU A 73 -4.37 0.96 2.72
N GLN A 74 -5.36 0.22 3.24
CA GLN A 74 -6.78 0.33 2.87
C GLN A 74 -7.01 0.09 1.37
N MET A 75 -6.15 -0.72 0.74
CA MET A 75 -6.26 -1.05 -0.68
C MET A 75 -7.43 -2.00 -0.92
N LYS A 76 -8.60 -1.44 -1.26
CA LYS A 76 -9.87 -2.17 -1.36
C LYS A 76 -9.94 -3.17 -2.52
N ARG A 77 -9.21 -2.93 -3.61
CA ARG A 77 -9.22 -3.77 -4.81
C ARG A 77 -7.81 -3.84 -5.35
N GLY A 78 -7.32 -5.05 -5.51
CA GLY A 78 -5.98 -5.34 -6.00
C GLY A 78 -5.96 -6.69 -6.70
N THR A 79 -5.19 -6.75 -7.78
CA THR A 79 -5.00 -7.93 -8.61
C THR A 79 -3.52 -8.04 -8.94
N VAL A 80 -2.95 -9.23 -8.76
CA VAL A 80 -1.62 -9.57 -9.25
C VAL A 80 -1.80 -10.43 -10.49
N MET A 81 -1.07 -10.08 -11.55
CA MET A 81 -1.11 -10.78 -12.82
C MET A 81 0.29 -11.24 -13.18
N LEU A 82 0.40 -12.44 -13.74
CA LEU A 82 1.66 -13.01 -14.18
C LEU A 82 1.64 -13.16 -15.69
N LEU A 83 2.78 -12.85 -16.30
CA LEU A 83 3.01 -13.06 -17.71
C LEU A 83 3.33 -14.53 -17.95
N ASP A 84 2.74 -15.12 -18.99
CA ASP A 84 3.10 -16.47 -19.42
C ASP A 84 4.55 -16.54 -19.92
N GLY A 85 5.12 -17.75 -19.97
CA GLY A 85 6.53 -17.95 -20.36
C GLY A 85 6.86 -17.58 -21.80
N GLU A 86 5.84 -17.35 -22.64
CA GLU A 86 5.97 -16.95 -24.05
C GLU A 86 5.76 -15.43 -24.23
N GLU A 87 5.60 -14.68 -23.14
CA GLU A 87 5.35 -13.22 -23.12
C GLU A 87 4.11 -12.76 -23.90
N THR A 88 3.14 -13.64 -24.09
CA THR A 88 1.97 -13.38 -24.95
C THR A 88 0.73 -12.95 -24.19
N ARG A 89 0.60 -13.35 -22.91
CA ARG A 89 -0.63 -13.12 -22.15
C ARG A 89 -0.39 -12.93 -20.66
N LEU A 90 -1.13 -11.97 -20.06
CA LEU A 90 -1.23 -11.83 -18.61
C LEU A 90 -2.38 -12.67 -18.07
N HIS A 91 -2.12 -13.43 -17.01
CA HIS A 91 -3.10 -14.22 -16.28
C HIS A 91 -3.24 -13.72 -14.84
N VAL A 92 -4.47 -13.71 -14.32
CA VAL A 92 -4.71 -13.35 -12.93
C VAL A 92 -4.16 -14.44 -12.01
N ALA A 93 -3.18 -14.09 -11.17
CA ALA A 93 -2.56 -14.99 -10.21
C ALA A 93 -3.12 -14.83 -8.80
N ALA A 94 -3.54 -13.61 -8.42
CA ALA A 94 -4.20 -13.34 -7.15
C ALA A 94 -5.13 -12.12 -7.24
N THR A 95 -6.17 -12.08 -6.42
CA THR A 95 -7.03 -10.91 -6.23
C THR A 95 -7.53 -10.83 -4.78
N THR A 96 -7.82 -9.62 -4.29
CA THR A 96 -8.33 -9.36 -2.91
C THR A 96 -9.69 -10.01 -2.67
N HIS A 97 -10.53 -10.14 -3.70
CA HIS A 97 -11.90 -10.66 -3.59
C HIS A 97 -12.06 -11.92 -4.45
N ALA A 98 -11.48 -13.03 -3.99
CA ALA A 98 -11.38 -14.28 -4.74
C ALA A 98 -12.68 -15.10 -4.87
N GLN A 99 -13.86 -14.56 -4.54
CA GLN A 99 -15.10 -15.35 -4.52
C GLN A 99 -15.50 -15.90 -5.90
N THR A 100 -14.92 -15.44 -7.02
CA THR A 100 -15.31 -15.89 -8.36
C THR A 100 -14.17 -15.93 -9.41
N THR A 101 -12.91 -16.13 -9.03
CA THR A 101 -11.83 -16.20 -10.05
C THR A 101 -11.63 -17.61 -10.61
N ASN A 102 -12.71 -18.14 -11.19
CA ASN A 102 -12.60 -19.00 -12.39
C ASN A 102 -12.64 -18.13 -13.66
N SER A 103 -12.35 -16.84 -13.54
CA SER A 103 -12.22 -15.95 -14.68
C SER A 103 -10.88 -16.22 -15.37
N THR A 104 -10.92 -17.04 -16.42
CA THR A 104 -9.87 -17.24 -17.43
C THR A 104 -9.60 -15.95 -18.24
N SER A 105 -9.78 -14.78 -17.63
CA SER A 105 -9.54 -13.49 -18.23
C SER A 105 -8.04 -13.31 -18.38
N SER A 106 -7.58 -13.39 -19.61
CA SER A 106 -6.20 -13.14 -20.00
C SER A 106 -6.14 -11.94 -20.93
N TYR A 107 -5.13 -11.10 -20.79
CA TYR A 107 -4.99 -9.87 -21.56
C TYR A 107 -3.83 -9.98 -22.54
N LYS A 108 -4.01 -9.45 -23.75
CA LYS A 108 -2.96 -9.38 -24.77
C LYS A 108 -2.14 -8.07 -24.65
N PRO A 109 -0.91 -8.02 -25.19
CA PRO A 109 -0.18 -6.77 -25.37
C PRO A 109 -1.03 -5.73 -26.11
N GLY A 110 -1.06 -4.50 -25.60
CA GLY A 110 -1.87 -3.39 -26.11
C GLY A 110 -3.37 -3.45 -25.77
N GLU A 111 -3.86 -4.47 -25.05
CA GLU A 111 -5.27 -4.57 -24.64
C GLU A 111 -5.58 -3.73 -23.40
N GLY A 112 -6.27 -2.60 -23.60
CA GLY A 112 -6.68 -1.72 -22.50
C GLY A 112 -5.50 -1.16 -21.71
N VAL A 113 -5.75 -0.69 -20.47
CA VAL A 113 -4.69 -0.13 -19.61
C VAL A 113 -3.68 -1.21 -19.22
N THR A 114 -4.16 -2.39 -18.87
CA THR A 114 -3.31 -3.51 -18.42
C THR A 114 -2.37 -3.99 -19.53
N GLY A 115 -2.87 -4.20 -20.74
CA GLY A 115 -2.06 -4.64 -21.87
C GLY A 115 -1.14 -3.54 -22.41
N TYR A 116 -1.48 -2.27 -22.25
CA TYR A 116 -0.60 -1.15 -22.62
C TYR A 116 0.69 -1.11 -21.80
N VAL A 117 0.67 -1.54 -20.54
CA VAL A 117 1.90 -1.60 -19.72
C VAL A 117 2.91 -2.62 -20.27
N MET A 118 2.45 -3.59 -21.09
CA MET A 118 3.31 -4.59 -21.73
C MET A 118 3.76 -4.22 -23.16
N SER A 119 3.15 -3.21 -23.80
CA SER A 119 3.33 -2.93 -25.23
C SER A 119 4.60 -2.16 -25.55
#